data_AF-A0A944PV73-F1
#
_entry.id   AF-A0A944PV73-F1
#
_cell.length_a   1.000
_cell.length_b   1.000
_cell.length_c   1.000
_cell.angle_alpha   90.00
_cell.angle_beta   90.00
_cell.angle_gamma   90.00
#
_symmetry.space_group_name_H-M   'P 1'
#
loop_
_entity.id
_entity.type
_entity.pdbx_description
1 polymer ?
#
loop_
_entity_poly.entity_id
_entity_poly.type
_entity_poly.pdbx_seq_one_letter_code
_entity_poly.pdbx_strand_id
1 'polypeptide(L)'
;MTSISASTSDERINLAVPSTRWHWKKQLRHTTVLQSFAFDDSRKRLYVVQVMQGGIKLPGESRAYTGTERRQRGDMCLNQLDLSGTRLGHMYLLGHGHGVGMGVERDAAGATWIWTESDGRVAESGAFGRGITRFRFVDRKVRGSSADSTRYPVPGSTANQPSVDMSRKRIAVRHRIDGKVRYRVFSLAHAVAGNFSKPLHDFAQAAAHPDPDIDFQGFALHGNYLYQLAGEPYGPTNPPSGHGNAYVSCIDIRTGSLVQRTRTEAGYSLDHREPEGLAVRRTSKPQLCMGFASGEPGARRYSIYYKQHA
;
A
#
# COMPACT_ATOMS: atom_id res chain seq x y z
N MET A 1 4.23 -14.14 25.11
CA MET A 1 3.80 -12.83 24.58
C MET A 1 4.78 -11.79 25.09
N THR A 2 5.69 -11.33 24.25
CA THR A 2 6.58 -10.22 24.62
C THR A 2 5.84 -8.92 24.32
N SER A 3 5.49 -8.18 25.36
CA SER A 3 4.98 -6.81 25.24
C SER A 3 6.08 -5.97 24.59
N ILE A 4 5.83 -5.50 23.37
CA ILE A 4 6.63 -4.43 22.78
C ILE A 4 6.43 -3.23 23.70
N SER A 5 7.51 -2.76 24.34
CA SER A 5 7.52 -1.54 25.15
C SER A 5 6.86 -0.41 24.37
N ALA A 6 5.99 0.38 25.01
CA ALA A 6 5.37 1.55 24.41
C ALA A 6 6.40 2.55 23.85
N SER A 7 7.66 2.52 24.34
CA SER A 7 8.71 3.48 23.98
C SER A 7 9.16 3.43 22.52
N THR A 8 9.26 2.26 21.88
CA THR A 8 9.75 2.17 20.49
C THR A 8 8.69 2.49 19.43
N SER A 9 7.42 2.56 19.83
CA SER A 9 6.30 2.84 18.90
C SER A 9 6.16 4.31 18.53
N ASP A 10 6.74 5.21 19.32
CA ASP A 10 6.75 6.66 19.06
C ASP A 10 8.06 7.15 18.45
N GLU A 11 9.07 6.27 18.38
CA GLU A 11 10.33 6.59 17.73
C GLU A 11 10.20 6.47 16.22
N ARG A 12 10.89 7.38 15.53
CA ARG A 12 10.89 7.45 14.08
C ARG A 12 11.89 6.44 13.53
N ILE A 13 11.49 5.65 12.54
CA ILE A 13 12.43 4.83 11.79
C ILE A 13 13.37 5.77 11.02
N ASN A 14 14.66 5.74 11.35
CA ASN A 14 15.67 6.54 10.68
C ASN A 14 15.82 6.08 9.22
N LEU A 15 15.59 6.98 8.27
CA LEU A 15 15.64 6.68 6.83
C LEU A 15 17.07 6.61 6.28
N ALA A 16 18.06 7.07 7.03
CA ALA A 16 19.47 7.03 6.63
C ALA A 16 20.10 5.64 6.80
N VAL A 17 19.47 4.73 7.55
CA VAL A 17 20.00 3.36 7.72
C VAL A 17 19.99 2.61 6.39
N PRO A 18 20.96 1.73 6.12
CA PRO A 18 20.97 0.90 4.92
C PRO A 18 19.71 0.05 4.78
N SER A 19 19.32 -0.23 3.54
CA SER A 19 18.22 -1.13 3.25
C SER A 19 18.72 -2.57 3.13
N THR A 20 18.04 -3.52 3.78
CA THR A 20 18.33 -4.95 3.68
C THR A 20 17.33 -5.63 2.74
N ARG A 21 17.81 -6.48 1.84
CA ARG A 21 16.95 -7.30 0.98
C ARG A 21 16.25 -8.38 1.79
N TRP A 22 14.94 -8.54 1.64
CA TRP A 22 14.18 -9.61 2.26
C TRP A 22 13.56 -10.57 1.25
N HIS A 23 12.74 -10.07 0.32
CA HIS A 23 12.25 -10.86 -0.81
C HIS A 23 12.99 -10.44 -2.07
N TRP A 24 13.36 -11.41 -2.92
CA TRP A 24 14.11 -11.16 -4.15
C TRP A 24 13.43 -11.83 -5.33
N LYS A 25 12.97 -11.02 -6.30
CA LYS A 25 12.39 -11.45 -7.58
C LYS A 25 11.38 -12.60 -7.44
N LYS A 26 10.47 -12.51 -6.46
CA LYS A 26 9.41 -13.50 -6.23
C LYS A 26 8.19 -13.25 -7.13
N GLN A 27 7.40 -14.28 -7.36
CA GLN A 27 6.19 -14.20 -8.19
C GLN A 27 4.94 -14.03 -7.35
N LEU A 28 3.95 -13.32 -7.91
CA LEU A 28 2.59 -13.24 -7.41
C LEU A 28 1.66 -14.04 -8.34
N ARG A 29 0.34 -13.99 -8.09
CA ARG A 29 -0.65 -14.65 -8.96
C ARG A 29 -0.64 -14.07 -10.37
N HIS A 30 -0.49 -12.76 -10.49
CA HIS A 30 -0.47 -12.07 -11.77
C HIS A 30 0.94 -11.62 -12.13
N THR A 31 1.18 -11.38 -13.41
CA THR A 31 2.43 -10.85 -13.96
C THR A 31 2.41 -9.33 -14.14
N THR A 32 1.48 -8.66 -13.46
CA THR A 32 1.47 -7.21 -13.26
C THR A 32 2.34 -6.84 -12.07
N VAL A 33 2.69 -5.56 -11.95
CA VAL A 33 3.43 -5.05 -10.78
C VAL A 33 2.58 -5.18 -9.50
N LEU A 34 3.24 -5.31 -8.34
CA LEU A 34 2.55 -5.05 -7.07
C LEU A 34 2.15 -3.58 -6.99
N GLN A 35 1.20 -3.25 -6.12
CA GLN A 35 0.72 -1.88 -5.90
C GLN A 35 0.82 -1.48 -4.43
N SER A 36 0.45 -2.39 -3.54
CA SER A 36 0.66 -2.24 -2.11
C SER A 36 0.73 -3.59 -1.42
N PHE A 37 1.19 -3.58 -0.17
CA PHE A 37 1.25 -4.76 0.68
C PHE A 37 1.09 -4.40 2.15
N ALA A 38 0.70 -5.36 2.98
CA ALA A 38 0.60 -5.20 4.43
C ALA A 38 0.79 -6.54 5.17
N PHE A 39 1.17 -6.46 6.45
CA PHE A 39 1.51 -7.61 7.27
C PHE A 39 0.44 -7.95 8.30
N ASP A 40 0.15 -9.24 8.45
CA ASP A 40 -0.38 -9.79 9.70
C ASP A 40 0.76 -10.50 10.42
N ASP A 41 1.55 -9.74 11.19
CA ASP A 41 2.73 -10.26 11.88
C ASP A 41 2.37 -11.42 12.83
N SER A 42 1.20 -11.34 13.47
CA SER A 42 0.72 -12.35 14.44
C SER A 42 0.41 -13.69 13.78
N ARG A 43 -0.13 -13.67 12.55
CA ARG A 43 -0.43 -14.86 11.77
C ARG A 43 0.69 -15.24 10.80
N LYS A 44 1.80 -14.49 10.79
CA LYS A 44 2.90 -14.65 9.83
C LYS A 44 2.36 -14.65 8.39
N ARG A 45 1.53 -13.66 8.05
CA ARG A 45 0.99 -13.47 6.70
C ARG A 45 1.43 -12.14 6.11
N LEU A 46 1.64 -12.15 4.81
CA LEU A 46 1.84 -10.99 3.97
C LEU A 46 0.71 -10.95 2.95
N TYR A 47 0.04 -9.81 2.81
CA TYR A 47 -0.96 -9.58 1.79
C TYR A 47 -0.43 -8.61 0.75
N VAL A 48 -0.62 -8.89 -0.53
CA VAL A 48 -0.07 -8.07 -1.63
C VAL A 48 -1.14 -7.86 -2.69
N VAL A 49 -1.42 -6.61 -3.04
CA VAL A 49 -2.38 -6.23 -4.09
C VAL A 49 -1.65 -5.98 -5.41
N GLN A 50 -2.27 -6.39 -6.50
CA GLN A 50 -1.89 -6.08 -7.88
C GLN A 50 -3.12 -5.59 -8.64
N VAL A 51 -2.95 -4.71 -9.63
CA VAL A 51 -3.96 -4.58 -10.69
C VAL A 51 -4.10 -5.92 -11.40
N MET A 52 -5.33 -6.35 -11.67
CA MET A 52 -5.60 -7.64 -12.30
C MET A 52 -5.09 -7.64 -13.75
N GLN A 53 -4.37 -8.68 -14.13
CA GLN A 53 -3.91 -8.85 -15.52
C GLN A 53 -5.09 -9.14 -16.48
N GLY A 54 -4.93 -8.77 -17.75
CA GLY A 54 -5.88 -9.10 -18.81
C GLY A 54 -5.90 -10.58 -19.19
N GLY A 55 -6.85 -10.98 -20.03
CA GLY A 55 -6.96 -12.34 -20.56
C GLY A 55 -7.53 -13.37 -19.59
N ILE A 56 -7.79 -13.00 -18.34
CA ILE A 56 -8.48 -13.87 -17.37
C ILE A 56 -9.99 -13.63 -17.46
N LYS A 57 -10.74 -14.70 -17.64
CA LYS A 57 -12.21 -14.74 -17.52
C LYS A 57 -12.58 -15.29 -16.14
N LEU A 58 -13.27 -14.50 -15.33
CA LEU A 58 -13.78 -14.89 -14.01
C LEU A 58 -15.18 -15.52 -14.12
N PRO A 59 -15.62 -16.29 -13.12
CA PRO A 59 -17.00 -16.78 -13.06
C PRO A 59 -18.01 -15.64 -13.18
N GLY A 60 -19.01 -15.82 -14.04
CA GLY A 60 -20.05 -14.83 -14.31
C GLY A 60 -19.70 -13.79 -15.39
N GLU A 61 -18.48 -13.76 -15.91
CA GLU A 61 -18.12 -12.88 -17.02
C GLU A 61 -18.47 -13.52 -18.37
N SER A 62 -18.94 -12.72 -19.32
CA SER A 62 -19.24 -13.20 -20.69
C SER A 62 -17.97 -13.44 -21.51
N ARG A 63 -16.91 -12.65 -21.26
CA ARG A 63 -15.60 -12.72 -21.95
C ARG A 63 -14.45 -12.43 -21.01
N ALA A 64 -13.22 -12.72 -21.46
CA ALA A 64 -12.03 -12.17 -20.82
C ALA A 64 -11.91 -10.67 -21.15
N TYR A 65 -11.50 -9.87 -20.17
CA TYR A 65 -11.20 -8.46 -20.33
C TYR A 65 -9.71 -8.24 -20.60
N THR A 66 -9.38 -7.19 -21.36
CA THR A 66 -7.98 -6.76 -21.59
C THR A 66 -7.38 -6.19 -20.30
N GLY A 67 -6.05 -6.04 -20.27
CA GLY A 67 -5.37 -5.43 -19.12
C GLY A 67 -5.81 -3.98 -18.89
N THR A 68 -6.01 -3.22 -19.98
CA THR A 68 -6.53 -1.86 -19.92
C THR A 68 -7.94 -1.81 -19.34
N GLU A 69 -8.83 -2.72 -19.76
CA GLU A 69 -10.19 -2.80 -19.21
C GLU A 69 -10.17 -3.15 -17.72
N ARG A 70 -9.34 -4.10 -17.29
CA ARG A 70 -9.18 -4.43 -15.86
C ARG A 70 -8.71 -3.22 -15.04
N ARG A 71 -7.70 -2.52 -15.54
CA ARG A 71 -7.16 -1.30 -14.91
C ARG A 71 -8.21 -0.20 -14.79
N GLN A 72 -8.96 0.05 -15.87
CA GLN A 72 -10.00 1.08 -15.89
C GLN A 72 -11.23 0.73 -15.06
N ARG A 73 -11.53 -0.57 -14.90
CA ARG A 73 -12.58 -1.06 -14.00
C ARG A 73 -12.15 -1.05 -12.53
N GLY A 74 -10.86 -0.87 -12.23
CA GLY A 74 -10.34 -1.02 -10.86
C GLY A 74 -10.41 -2.45 -10.34
N ASP A 75 -10.21 -3.41 -11.24
CA ASP A 75 -10.17 -4.83 -10.91
C ASP A 75 -8.77 -5.19 -10.41
N MET A 76 -8.69 -5.74 -9.20
CA MET A 76 -7.44 -6.09 -8.52
C MET A 76 -7.38 -7.58 -8.15
N CYS A 77 -6.17 -8.08 -7.93
CA CYS A 77 -5.91 -9.37 -7.31
C CYS A 77 -5.17 -9.17 -5.98
N LEU A 78 -5.78 -9.65 -4.90
CA LEU A 78 -5.19 -9.74 -3.57
C LEU A 78 -4.55 -11.12 -3.39
N ASN A 79 -3.24 -11.14 -3.15
CA ASN A 79 -2.49 -12.35 -2.82
C ASN A 79 -2.37 -12.47 -1.30
N GLN A 80 -2.53 -13.69 -0.77
CA GLN A 80 -2.09 -14.04 0.59
C GLN A 80 -0.83 -14.89 0.49
N LEU A 81 0.21 -14.47 1.19
CA LEU A 81 1.52 -15.12 1.24
C LEU A 81 1.88 -15.45 2.70
N ASP A 82 2.80 -16.38 2.90
CA ASP A 82 3.55 -16.45 4.15
C ASP A 82 4.67 -15.38 4.19
N LEU A 83 5.36 -15.26 5.33
CA LEU A 83 6.49 -14.32 5.48
C LEU A 83 7.75 -14.70 4.70
N SER A 84 7.82 -15.88 4.11
CA SER A 84 8.89 -16.22 3.16
C SER A 84 8.53 -15.74 1.74
N GLY A 85 7.26 -15.40 1.47
CA GLY A 85 6.75 -15.03 0.16
C GLY A 85 6.18 -16.21 -0.63
N THR A 86 5.94 -17.36 0.00
CA THR A 86 5.21 -18.48 -0.61
C THR A 86 3.73 -18.12 -0.73
N ARG A 87 3.15 -18.30 -1.91
CA ARG A 87 1.73 -18.03 -2.17
C ARG A 87 0.84 -19.06 -1.47
N LEU A 88 -0.03 -18.59 -0.60
CA LEU A 88 -1.01 -19.40 0.13
C LEU A 88 -2.40 -19.33 -0.51
N GLY A 89 -2.72 -18.23 -1.20
CA GLY A 89 -4.01 -18.05 -1.84
C GLY A 89 -4.12 -16.72 -2.58
N HIS A 90 -5.27 -16.51 -3.21
CA HIS A 90 -5.61 -15.24 -3.87
C HIS A 90 -7.12 -14.96 -3.82
N MET A 91 -7.51 -13.70 -4.01
CA MET A 91 -8.88 -13.22 -4.05
C MET A 91 -8.99 -12.10 -5.08
N TYR A 92 -10.07 -12.06 -5.86
CA TYR A 92 -10.32 -11.01 -6.84
C TYR A 92 -11.22 -9.92 -6.25
N LEU A 93 -10.85 -8.66 -6.50
CA LEU A 93 -11.54 -7.47 -6.02
C LEU A 93 -11.97 -6.64 -7.23
N LEU A 94 -13.23 -6.74 -7.66
CA LEU A 94 -13.75 -6.05 -8.84
C LEU A 94 -14.29 -4.68 -8.49
N GLY A 95 -13.98 -3.64 -9.28
CA GLY A 95 -14.51 -2.30 -9.03
C GLY A 95 -13.97 -1.60 -7.77
N HIS A 96 -12.81 -2.01 -7.25
CA HIS A 96 -12.29 -1.49 -5.97
C HIS A 96 -11.39 -0.26 -6.16
N GLY A 97 -10.53 -0.25 -7.19
CA GLY A 97 -9.60 0.87 -7.44
C GLY A 97 -8.24 0.40 -7.97
N HIS A 98 -7.18 1.14 -7.62
CA HIS A 98 -5.83 0.88 -8.11
C HIS A 98 -5.02 0.03 -7.13
N GLY A 99 -5.28 0.19 -5.82
CA GLY A 99 -4.64 -0.57 -4.76
C GLY A 99 -3.36 0.07 -4.24
N VAL A 100 -3.25 1.40 -4.32
CA VAL A 100 -2.07 2.17 -3.85
C VAL A 100 -1.94 2.09 -2.33
N GLY A 101 -3.06 1.97 -1.62
CA GLY A 101 -3.10 1.84 -0.17
C GLY A 101 -3.78 0.55 0.29
N MET A 102 -3.19 -0.08 1.30
CA MET A 102 -3.85 -1.15 2.04
C MET A 102 -3.41 -1.21 3.50
N GLY A 103 -4.19 -1.93 4.30
CA GLY A 103 -3.85 -2.21 5.69
C GLY A 103 -4.44 -3.54 6.16
N VAL A 104 -3.84 -4.07 7.23
CA VAL A 104 -4.32 -5.26 7.91
C VAL A 104 -4.72 -4.88 9.33
N GLU A 105 -5.93 -5.23 9.70
CA GLU A 105 -6.45 -5.11 11.05
C GLU A 105 -6.58 -6.48 11.71
N ARG A 106 -6.29 -6.53 13.01
CA ARG A 106 -6.68 -7.62 13.90
C ARG A 106 -7.69 -7.10 14.88
N ASP A 107 -8.91 -7.63 14.84
CA ASP A 107 -9.94 -7.21 15.81
C ASP A 107 -9.71 -7.87 17.18
N ALA A 108 -10.52 -7.45 18.16
CA ALA A 108 -10.44 -7.97 19.52
C ALA A 108 -10.75 -9.48 19.62
N ALA A 109 -11.56 -10.02 18.71
CA ALA A 109 -11.86 -11.45 18.63
C ALA A 109 -10.76 -12.26 17.92
N GLY A 110 -9.74 -11.59 17.38
CA GLY A 110 -8.67 -12.22 16.65
C GLY A 110 -9.07 -12.70 15.25
N ALA A 111 -9.97 -11.99 14.56
CA ALA A 111 -10.13 -12.09 13.11
C ALA A 111 -9.21 -11.09 12.38
N THR A 112 -8.76 -11.48 11.19
CA THR A 112 -7.92 -10.64 10.31
C THR A 112 -8.82 -9.98 9.27
N TRP A 113 -8.71 -8.67 9.16
CA TRP A 113 -9.47 -7.85 8.22
C TRP A 113 -8.51 -7.08 7.31
N ILE A 114 -8.88 -7.01 6.04
CA ILE A 114 -8.14 -6.29 5.01
C ILE A 114 -8.87 -4.97 4.73
N TRP A 115 -8.10 -3.90 4.71
CA TRP A 115 -8.52 -2.57 4.30
C TRP A 115 -7.88 -2.21 2.96
N THR A 116 -8.66 -1.73 2.01
CA THR A 116 -8.17 -1.18 0.74
C THR A 116 -9.23 -0.25 0.13
N GLU A 117 -8.91 0.31 -1.03
CA GLU A 117 -9.80 1.13 -1.84
C GLU A 117 -11.12 0.39 -2.17
N SER A 118 -12.18 1.15 -2.37
CA SER A 118 -13.48 0.67 -2.82
C SER A 118 -14.16 1.73 -3.67
N ASP A 119 -15.13 1.30 -4.48
CA ASP A 119 -15.91 2.18 -5.34
C ASP A 119 -15.01 2.95 -6.32
N GLY A 120 -14.32 2.15 -7.15
CA GLY A 120 -13.34 2.62 -8.12
C GLY A 120 -13.97 3.52 -9.17
N ARG A 121 -13.42 4.73 -9.32
CA ARG A 121 -13.78 5.69 -10.37
C ARG A 121 -12.66 5.74 -11.41
N VAL A 122 -13.05 5.64 -12.69
CA VAL A 122 -12.19 5.82 -13.86
C VAL A 122 -11.42 7.14 -13.79
N ALA A 123 -10.13 7.07 -14.09
CA ALA A 123 -9.18 8.15 -14.24
C ALA A 123 -8.16 7.78 -15.34
N GLU A 124 -7.27 8.71 -15.69
CA GLU A 124 -6.32 8.53 -16.79
C GLU A 124 -5.41 7.29 -16.60
N SER A 125 -4.82 7.13 -15.42
CA SER A 125 -3.93 6.01 -15.08
C SER A 125 -4.63 4.75 -14.57
N GLY A 126 -5.97 4.67 -14.66
CA GLY A 126 -6.78 3.56 -14.18
C GLY A 126 -7.93 4.00 -13.30
N ALA A 127 -8.43 3.15 -12.41
CA ALA A 127 -9.45 3.55 -11.44
C ALA A 127 -8.88 3.81 -10.05
N PHE A 128 -9.39 4.81 -9.33
CA PHE A 128 -9.06 5.06 -7.93
C PHE A 128 -10.31 5.04 -7.06
N GLY A 129 -10.21 4.49 -5.85
CA GLY A 129 -11.35 4.36 -4.94
C GLY A 129 -11.89 5.71 -4.47
N ARG A 130 -13.20 5.92 -4.56
CA ARG A 130 -13.88 7.03 -3.88
C ARG A 130 -14.09 6.75 -2.39
N GLY A 131 -14.00 5.50 -1.98
CA GLY A 131 -14.08 5.10 -0.58
C GLY A 131 -13.04 4.04 -0.22
N ILE A 132 -13.20 3.49 0.99
CA ILE A 132 -12.44 2.34 1.49
C ILE A 132 -13.40 1.24 1.92
N THR A 133 -12.95 0.00 1.93
CA THR A 133 -13.73 -1.14 2.43
C THR A 133 -12.92 -1.96 3.43
N ARG A 134 -13.63 -2.77 4.22
CA ARG A 134 -13.08 -3.70 5.22
C ARG A 134 -13.71 -5.07 5.00
N PHE A 135 -12.90 -6.10 4.76
CA PHE A 135 -13.39 -7.46 4.51
C PHE A 135 -12.42 -8.54 4.98
N ARG A 136 -12.90 -9.79 5.03
CA ARG A 136 -12.05 -10.96 5.29
C ARG A 136 -11.58 -11.57 3.99
N PHE A 137 -10.30 -11.93 3.95
CA PHE A 137 -9.75 -12.73 2.85
C PHE A 137 -10.46 -14.10 2.79
N VAL A 138 -10.84 -14.52 1.60
CA VAL A 138 -11.36 -15.85 1.29
C VAL A 138 -10.70 -16.31 0.00
N ASP A 139 -9.97 -17.43 0.05
CA ASP A 139 -9.23 -17.93 -1.10
C ASP A 139 -10.17 -18.24 -2.29
N ARG A 140 -9.72 -17.89 -3.50
CA ARG A 140 -10.42 -17.99 -4.78
C ARG A 140 -11.73 -17.20 -4.88
N LYS A 141 -12.09 -16.38 -3.87
CA LYS A 141 -13.32 -15.58 -3.93
C LYS A 141 -13.20 -14.45 -4.94
N VAL A 142 -14.28 -14.19 -5.66
CA VAL A 142 -14.50 -12.95 -6.42
C VAL A 142 -15.41 -12.05 -5.59
N ARG A 143 -14.97 -10.82 -5.33
CA ARG A 143 -15.73 -9.82 -4.57
C ARG A 143 -15.87 -8.56 -5.41
N GLY A 144 -17.10 -8.13 -5.69
CA GLY A 144 -17.36 -6.79 -6.22
C GLY A 144 -17.34 -5.73 -5.12
N SER A 145 -17.01 -4.50 -5.47
CA SER A 145 -17.29 -3.34 -4.64
C SER A 145 -18.80 -3.18 -4.48
N SER A 146 -19.25 -2.76 -3.29
CA SER A 146 -20.67 -2.56 -2.99
C SER A 146 -20.83 -1.39 -2.03
N ALA A 147 -21.81 -0.53 -2.31
CA ALA A 147 -22.18 0.62 -1.50
C ALA A 147 -22.42 0.26 -0.02
N ASP A 148 -23.00 -0.91 0.26
CA ASP A 148 -23.29 -1.37 1.63
C ASP A 148 -22.03 -1.58 2.47
N SER A 149 -20.90 -1.89 1.82
CA SER A 149 -19.62 -2.17 2.48
C SER A 149 -18.58 -1.07 2.29
N THR A 150 -18.85 -0.10 1.42
CA THR A 150 -17.99 1.05 1.18
C THR A 150 -18.18 2.09 2.28
N ARG A 151 -17.06 2.67 2.70
CA ARG A 151 -16.98 3.78 3.64
C ARG A 151 -16.40 4.97 2.91
N TYR A 152 -16.93 6.16 3.15
CA TYR A 152 -16.46 7.41 2.55
C TYR A 152 -15.85 8.29 3.64
N PRO A 153 -14.54 8.15 3.95
CA PRO A 153 -13.94 8.83 5.09
C PRO A 153 -13.96 10.35 4.99
N VAL A 154 -13.98 10.85 3.76
CA VAL A 154 -13.97 12.27 3.47
C VAL A 154 -14.99 12.53 2.36
N PRO A 155 -16.16 13.12 2.67
CA PRO A 155 -17.15 13.45 1.67
C PRO A 155 -16.57 14.30 0.54
N GLY A 156 -16.95 14.01 -0.70
CA GLY A 156 -16.48 14.72 -1.90
C GLY A 156 -15.04 14.42 -2.33
N SER A 157 -14.28 13.63 -1.56
CA SER A 157 -12.92 13.27 -1.93
C SER A 157 -12.85 12.13 -2.95
N THR A 158 -11.67 11.98 -3.54
CA THR A 158 -11.33 10.88 -4.44
C THR A 158 -10.00 10.25 -4.04
N ALA A 159 -9.67 9.08 -4.62
CA ALA A 159 -8.44 8.36 -4.37
C ALA A 159 -8.18 8.12 -2.87
N ASN A 160 -9.20 7.59 -2.18
CA ASN A 160 -9.15 7.28 -0.75
C ASN A 160 -8.36 5.99 -0.52
N GLN A 161 -7.10 6.14 -0.15
CA GLN A 161 -6.13 5.06 0.00
C GLN A 161 -5.83 4.86 1.50
N PRO A 162 -6.09 3.68 2.09
CA PRO A 162 -5.88 3.45 3.52
C PRO A 162 -4.47 2.95 3.86
N SER A 163 -4.04 3.21 5.09
CA SER A 163 -2.91 2.53 5.76
C SER A 163 -3.23 2.34 7.24
N VAL A 164 -3.08 1.12 7.77
CA VAL A 164 -3.46 0.76 9.14
C VAL A 164 -2.22 0.59 10.03
N ASP A 165 -2.22 1.28 11.17
CA ASP A 165 -1.25 1.09 12.23
C ASP A 165 -1.89 0.36 13.42
N MET A 166 -1.59 -0.93 13.54
CA MET A 166 -2.08 -1.75 14.64
C MET A 166 -1.37 -1.51 15.97
N SER A 167 -0.23 -0.80 16.00
CA SER A 167 0.44 -0.45 17.27
C SER A 167 -0.32 0.63 18.04
N ARG A 168 -0.97 1.55 17.32
CA ARG A 168 -1.76 2.66 17.87
C ARG A 168 -3.26 2.55 17.59
N LYS A 169 -3.69 1.47 16.91
CA LYS A 169 -5.06 1.25 16.44
C LYS A 169 -5.59 2.48 15.70
N ARG A 170 -4.83 2.92 14.69
CA ARG A 170 -5.16 4.06 13.81
C ARG A 170 -5.20 3.65 12.36
N ILE A 171 -5.91 4.44 11.55
CA ILE A 171 -5.90 4.33 10.09
C ILE A 171 -5.67 5.72 9.50
N ALA A 172 -4.70 5.82 8.59
CA ALA A 172 -4.52 6.99 7.75
C ALA A 172 -5.25 6.77 6.42
N VAL A 173 -5.89 7.81 5.92
CA VAL A 173 -6.52 7.85 4.60
C VAL A 173 -5.89 8.99 3.81
N ARG A 174 -5.08 8.63 2.82
CA ARG A 174 -4.65 9.58 1.77
C ARG A 174 -5.83 9.81 0.84
N HIS A 175 -6.12 11.05 0.50
CA HIS A 175 -7.26 11.40 -0.34
C HIS A 175 -7.00 12.71 -1.09
N ARG A 176 -7.81 12.97 -2.11
CA ARG A 176 -7.77 14.19 -2.93
C ARG A 176 -9.07 14.97 -2.83
N ILE A 177 -8.98 16.28 -2.60
CA ILE A 177 -10.09 17.24 -2.69
C ILE A 177 -9.58 18.38 -3.57
N ASP A 178 -10.33 18.74 -4.62
CA ASP A 178 -9.99 19.83 -5.55
C ASP A 178 -8.54 19.76 -6.06
N GLY A 179 -8.10 18.55 -6.45
CA GLY A 179 -6.73 18.27 -6.90
C GLY A 179 -5.66 18.24 -5.80
N LYS A 180 -5.94 18.75 -4.60
CA LYS A 180 -5.00 18.80 -3.48
C LYS A 180 -5.00 17.48 -2.71
N VAL A 181 -3.81 16.94 -2.48
CA VAL A 181 -3.66 15.69 -1.72
C VAL A 181 -3.49 15.97 -0.23
N ARG A 182 -4.20 15.20 0.59
CA ARG A 182 -4.18 15.29 2.06
C ARG A 182 -4.13 13.91 2.69
N TYR A 183 -3.75 13.89 3.96
CA TYR A 183 -3.91 12.73 4.84
C TYR A 183 -4.86 13.11 5.98
N ARG A 184 -5.80 12.20 6.29
CA ARG A 184 -6.53 12.22 7.56
C ARG A 184 -6.25 10.94 8.32
N VAL A 185 -5.96 11.08 9.61
CA VAL A 185 -5.73 9.95 10.51
C VAL A 185 -6.93 9.83 11.44
N PHE A 186 -7.50 8.63 11.55
CA PHE A 186 -8.64 8.33 12.40
C PHE A 186 -8.27 7.24 13.41
N SER A 187 -9.05 7.16 14.50
CA SER A 187 -9.03 5.94 15.31
C SER A 187 -9.58 4.80 14.45
N LEU A 188 -8.97 3.62 14.58
CA LEU A 188 -9.42 2.44 13.83
C LEU A 188 -10.83 2.03 14.25
N ALA A 189 -11.18 2.19 15.53
CA ALA A 189 -12.52 1.92 16.03
C ALA A 189 -13.59 2.80 15.36
N HIS A 190 -13.33 4.10 15.21
CA HIS A 190 -14.26 5.00 14.50
C HIS A 190 -14.38 4.61 13.03
N ALA A 191 -13.26 4.28 12.35
CA ALA A 191 -13.30 3.84 10.97
C ALA A 191 -14.08 2.52 10.78
N VAL A 192 -13.90 1.54 11.69
CA VAL A 192 -14.68 0.30 11.71
C VAL A 192 -16.18 0.61 11.81
N ALA A 193 -16.56 1.50 12.73
CA ALA A 193 -17.93 1.97 12.93
C ALA A 193 -18.46 2.86 11.79
N GLY A 194 -17.63 3.21 10.79
CA GLY A 194 -18.02 4.11 9.70
C GLY A 194 -18.13 5.59 10.12
N ASN A 195 -17.61 5.95 11.29
CA ASN A 195 -17.59 7.33 11.79
C ASN A 195 -16.28 8.01 11.41
N PHE A 196 -16.35 9.05 10.58
CA PHE A 196 -15.19 9.84 10.15
C PHE A 196 -15.32 11.33 10.47
N SER A 197 -16.24 11.69 11.37
CA SER A 197 -16.54 13.09 11.73
C SER A 197 -15.39 13.80 12.46
N LYS A 198 -14.52 13.04 13.14
CA LYS A 198 -13.44 13.59 13.98
C LYS A 198 -12.10 12.91 13.65
N PRO A 199 -11.35 13.41 12.65
CA PRO A 199 -9.98 12.97 12.45
C PRO A 199 -9.12 13.34 13.68
N LEU A 200 -8.18 12.46 14.03
CA LEU A 200 -7.13 12.73 15.01
C LEU A 200 -6.10 13.72 14.47
N HIS A 201 -5.81 13.63 13.18
CA HIS A 201 -4.92 14.54 12.45
C HIS A 201 -5.44 14.75 11.02
N ASP A 202 -5.28 15.96 10.50
CA ASP A 202 -5.62 16.33 9.13
C ASP A 202 -4.56 17.30 8.59
N PHE A 203 -3.79 16.88 7.59
CA PHE A 203 -2.68 17.66 7.06
C PHE A 203 -2.51 17.47 5.54
N ALA A 204 -1.95 18.48 4.88
CA ALA A 204 -1.59 18.39 3.47
C ALA A 204 -0.47 17.37 3.26
N GLN A 205 -0.47 16.68 2.11
CA GLN A 205 0.67 15.83 1.74
C GLN A 205 1.91 16.71 1.58
N ALA A 206 2.91 16.55 2.44
CA ALA A 206 4.24 17.07 2.17
C ALA A 206 4.83 16.34 0.95
N ALA A 207 5.73 17.02 0.23
CA ALA A 207 6.36 16.46 -0.96
C ALA A 207 6.99 15.08 -0.63
N ALA A 208 6.77 14.09 -1.48
CA ALA A 208 7.32 12.75 -1.28
C ALA A 208 8.73 12.62 -1.90
N HIS A 209 9.03 13.45 -2.90
CA HIS A 209 10.26 13.49 -3.69
C HIS A 209 10.77 14.95 -3.82
N PRO A 210 12.09 15.20 -4.04
CA PRO A 210 12.60 16.56 -4.27
C PRO A 210 12.07 17.20 -5.55
N ASP A 211 11.97 16.40 -6.61
CA ASP A 211 11.29 16.76 -7.85
C ASP A 211 9.77 16.47 -7.69
N PRO A 212 8.90 17.48 -7.84
CA PRO A 212 7.45 17.34 -7.66
C PRO A 212 6.76 16.54 -8.77
N ASP A 213 7.41 16.33 -9.92
CA ASP A 213 6.84 15.62 -11.06
C ASP A 213 7.01 14.10 -10.95
N ILE A 214 7.81 13.63 -9.99
CA ILE A 214 8.02 12.21 -9.73
C ILE A 214 6.85 11.57 -9.00
N ASP A 215 6.44 10.41 -9.52
CA ASP A 215 5.27 9.67 -9.06
C ASP A 215 5.35 9.23 -7.58
N PHE A 216 4.20 9.33 -6.92
CA PHE A 216 3.96 8.78 -5.60
C PHE A 216 3.60 7.29 -5.70
N GLN A 217 4.29 6.45 -4.93
CA GLN A 217 4.22 5.00 -5.05
C GLN A 217 3.73 4.27 -3.80
N GLY A 218 3.35 5.00 -2.74
CA GLY A 218 2.74 4.38 -1.56
C GLY A 218 3.11 5.06 -0.25
N PHE A 219 2.48 4.62 0.83
CA PHE A 219 2.73 5.15 2.18
C PHE A 219 2.38 4.15 3.27
N ALA A 220 2.96 4.37 4.47
CA ALA A 220 2.60 3.63 5.67
C ALA A 220 2.49 4.55 6.89
N LEU A 221 1.44 4.35 7.69
CA LEU A 221 1.32 4.95 9.01
C LEU A 221 2.02 4.06 10.04
N HIS A 222 2.83 4.66 10.93
CA HIS A 222 3.35 3.96 12.11
C HIS A 222 3.74 4.94 13.21
N GLY A 223 3.19 4.76 14.40
CA GLY A 223 3.44 5.69 15.49
C GLY A 223 2.98 7.09 15.11
N ASN A 224 3.70 8.12 15.53
CA ASN A 224 3.38 9.52 15.19
C ASN A 224 3.93 9.95 13.83
N TYR A 225 4.27 8.99 12.96
CA TYR A 225 4.87 9.26 11.68
C TYR A 225 4.12 8.57 10.53
N LEU A 226 4.18 9.23 9.39
CA LEU A 226 3.74 8.68 8.11
C LEU A 226 4.93 8.67 7.16
N TYR A 227 5.16 7.53 6.53
CA TYR A 227 6.24 7.31 5.59
C TYR A 227 5.70 7.25 4.17
N GLN A 228 6.41 7.83 3.21
CA GLN A 228 6.01 7.85 1.80
C GLN A 228 7.11 7.25 0.94
N LEU A 229 6.72 6.61 -0.15
CA LEU A 229 7.58 6.16 -1.23
C LEU A 229 7.23 6.95 -2.50
N ALA A 230 8.24 7.42 -3.20
CA ALA A 230 8.09 8.04 -4.51
C ALA A 230 9.28 7.65 -5.40
N GLY A 231 9.07 7.62 -6.70
CA GLY A 231 10.08 7.23 -7.69
C GLY A 231 9.44 6.66 -8.94
N GLU A 232 10.24 6.58 -10.00
CA GLU A 232 9.81 6.04 -11.30
C GLU A 232 10.45 4.67 -11.57
N PRO A 233 9.87 3.89 -12.50
CA PRO A 233 10.56 2.75 -13.08
C PRO A 233 11.92 3.15 -13.69
N TYR A 234 12.83 2.19 -13.79
CA TYR A 234 13.98 2.36 -14.68
C TYR A 234 13.54 2.64 -16.12
N GLY A 235 14.18 3.62 -16.74
CA GLY A 235 13.87 4.10 -18.09
C GLY A 235 14.90 5.12 -18.58
N PRO A 236 14.68 5.75 -19.75
CA PRO A 236 15.64 6.68 -20.35
C PRO A 236 16.04 7.85 -19.44
N THR A 237 15.08 8.38 -18.66
CA THR A 237 15.27 9.49 -17.71
C THR A 237 15.71 9.03 -16.32
N ASN A 238 15.68 7.71 -16.05
CA ASN A 238 16.01 7.10 -14.78
C ASN A 238 16.80 5.80 -15.01
N PRO A 239 18.01 5.87 -15.60
CA PRO A 239 18.73 4.68 -16.06
C PRO A 239 19.29 3.86 -14.88
N PRO A 240 19.47 2.53 -15.06
CA PRO A 240 20.06 1.66 -14.03
C PRO A 240 21.44 2.10 -13.54
N SER A 241 22.27 2.69 -14.41
CA SER A 241 23.60 3.23 -14.06
C SER A 241 23.54 4.34 -13.01
N GLY A 242 22.41 5.03 -12.92
CA GLY A 242 22.15 6.05 -11.91
C GLY A 242 21.65 5.49 -10.58
N HIS A 243 21.40 4.17 -10.44
CA HIS A 243 20.83 3.51 -9.25
C HIS A 243 19.40 3.96 -8.86
N GLY A 244 18.71 4.69 -9.75
CA GLY A 244 17.30 5.03 -9.61
C GLY A 244 17.00 6.26 -8.74
N ASN A 245 15.86 6.88 -8.99
CA ASN A 245 15.37 8.09 -8.32
C ASN A 245 14.37 7.80 -7.16
N ALA A 246 14.40 6.63 -6.54
CA ALA A 246 13.44 6.33 -5.46
C ALA A 246 13.81 7.06 -4.16
N TYR A 247 12.82 7.70 -3.54
CA TYR A 247 12.96 8.38 -2.25
C TYR A 247 11.97 7.83 -1.23
N VAL A 248 12.43 7.77 0.02
CA VAL A 248 11.58 7.58 1.18
C VAL A 248 11.52 8.87 1.96
N SER A 249 10.32 9.31 2.31
CA SER A 249 10.07 10.51 3.11
C SER A 249 9.35 10.14 4.40
N CYS A 250 9.54 10.92 5.45
CA CYS A 250 8.88 10.78 6.74
C CYS A 250 8.24 12.11 7.14
N ILE A 251 6.98 12.05 7.55
CA ILE A 251 6.16 13.18 7.98
C ILE A 251 5.77 12.96 9.45
N ASP A 252 5.88 13.99 10.29
CA ASP A 252 5.24 14.00 11.60
C ASP A 252 3.74 14.29 11.43
N ILE A 253 2.89 13.35 11.81
CA ILE A 253 1.44 13.47 11.58
C ILE A 253 0.78 14.55 12.45
N ARG A 254 1.45 14.97 13.52
CA ARG A 254 0.93 15.98 14.46
C ARG A 254 1.00 17.38 13.86
N THR A 255 2.01 17.63 13.02
CA THR A 255 2.29 18.94 12.41
C THR A 255 2.08 18.94 10.90
N GLY A 256 2.14 17.77 10.26
CA GLY A 256 2.17 17.63 8.80
C GLY A 256 3.54 17.93 8.18
N SER A 257 4.57 18.18 8.99
CA SER A 257 5.90 18.57 8.51
C SER A 257 6.71 17.37 8.03
N LEU A 258 7.41 17.55 6.91
CA LEU A 258 8.46 16.62 6.48
C LEU A 258 9.64 16.69 7.46
N VAL A 259 9.97 15.57 8.10
CA VAL A 259 11.03 15.49 9.13
C VAL A 259 12.28 14.76 8.65
N GLN A 260 12.18 13.91 7.65
CA GLN A 260 13.33 13.34 6.95
C GLN A 260 12.93 12.97 5.53
N ARG A 261 13.88 13.09 4.60
CA ARG A 261 13.81 12.49 3.28
C ARG A 261 15.16 11.90 2.93
N THR A 262 15.17 10.74 2.28
CA THR A 262 16.41 10.07 1.87
C THR A 262 16.20 9.30 0.58
N ARG A 263 17.11 9.48 -0.37
CA ARG A 263 17.16 8.64 -1.58
C ARG A 263 17.52 7.21 -1.18
N THR A 264 16.84 6.22 -1.75
CA THR A 264 17.15 4.81 -1.48
C THR A 264 17.65 4.11 -2.73
N GLU A 265 18.78 3.42 -2.59
CA GLU A 265 19.32 2.51 -3.60
C GLU A 265 18.81 1.08 -3.40
N ALA A 266 17.79 0.86 -2.55
CA ALA A 266 17.18 -0.46 -2.39
C ALA A 266 16.79 -1.04 -3.75
N GLY A 267 17.23 -2.26 -4.05
CA GLY A 267 16.93 -2.90 -5.33
C GLY A 267 17.61 -2.29 -6.55
N TYR A 268 18.69 -1.51 -6.41
CA TYR A 268 19.37 -0.89 -7.56
C TYR A 268 19.82 -1.91 -8.62
N SER A 269 20.11 -3.15 -8.21
CA SER A 269 20.54 -4.25 -9.09
C SER A 269 19.40 -5.04 -9.74
N LEU A 270 18.16 -4.58 -9.63
CA LEU A 270 17.05 -5.14 -10.40
C LEU A 270 17.17 -4.75 -11.87
N ASP A 271 16.71 -5.62 -12.77
CA ASP A 271 16.72 -5.45 -14.23
C ASP A 271 15.74 -4.35 -14.67
N HIS A 272 14.54 -4.42 -14.10
CA HIS A 272 13.58 -3.33 -14.04
C HIS A 272 13.37 -2.99 -12.57
N ARG A 273 13.25 -1.71 -12.24
CA ARG A 273 13.10 -1.26 -10.87
C ARG A 273 12.05 -0.17 -10.78
N GLU A 274 10.83 -0.56 -10.40
CA GLU A 274 9.72 0.34 -10.14
C GLU A 274 9.36 0.26 -8.66
N PRO A 275 9.43 1.37 -7.89
CA PRO A 275 9.03 1.37 -6.49
C PRO A 275 7.51 1.21 -6.38
N GLU A 276 7.03 0.31 -5.53
CA GLU A 276 5.61 -0.04 -5.46
C GLU A 276 5.23 -0.48 -4.04
N GLY A 277 4.58 0.42 -3.31
CA GLY A 277 4.05 0.17 -1.97
C GLY A 277 5.08 0.29 -0.84
N LEU A 278 4.56 0.64 0.33
CA LEU A 278 5.34 0.78 1.56
C LEU A 278 4.51 0.28 2.74
N ALA A 279 5.13 -0.45 3.66
CA ALA A 279 4.46 -1.00 4.84
C ALA A 279 5.40 -1.07 6.03
N VAL A 280 4.86 -1.05 7.25
CA VAL A 280 5.64 -1.31 8.45
C VAL A 280 5.35 -2.71 8.97
N ARG A 281 6.40 -3.52 9.08
CA ARG A 281 6.35 -4.83 9.73
C ARG A 281 6.70 -4.69 11.21
N ARG A 282 5.85 -5.20 12.10
CA ARG A 282 6.07 -5.11 13.55
C ARG A 282 6.85 -6.33 14.03
N THR A 283 8.16 -6.18 14.12
CA THR A 283 9.02 -7.10 14.87
C THR A 283 9.38 -6.48 16.23
N SER A 284 10.37 -7.01 16.95
CA SER A 284 10.89 -6.36 18.16
C SER A 284 11.44 -4.95 17.88
N LYS A 285 11.95 -4.72 16.66
CA LYS A 285 12.33 -3.41 16.13
C LYS A 285 11.58 -3.18 14.81
N PRO A 286 10.65 -2.22 14.70
CA PRO A 286 9.86 -2.00 13.50
C PRO A 286 10.71 -1.93 12.22
N GLN A 287 10.21 -2.51 11.13
CA GLN A 287 10.89 -2.52 9.83
C GLN A 287 10.05 -1.74 8.83
N LEU A 288 10.64 -0.71 8.21
CA LEU A 288 10.02 0.00 7.10
C LEU A 288 10.30 -0.76 5.81
N CYS A 289 9.31 -1.48 5.30
CA CYS A 289 9.41 -2.30 4.11
C CYS A 289 9.02 -1.51 2.86
N MET A 290 9.83 -1.57 1.81
CA MET A 290 9.62 -0.96 0.50
C MET A 290 9.51 -2.08 -0.55
N GLY A 291 8.45 -2.02 -1.35
CA GLY A 291 8.25 -2.95 -2.46
C GLY A 291 8.87 -2.42 -3.75
N PHE A 292 9.35 -3.33 -4.60
CA PHE A 292 9.85 -3.01 -5.93
C PHE A 292 9.42 -4.08 -6.93
N ALA A 293 8.96 -3.65 -8.10
CA ALA A 293 8.73 -4.54 -9.23
C ALA A 293 9.99 -4.69 -10.10
N SER A 294 10.12 -5.86 -10.74
CA SER A 294 11.22 -6.21 -11.64
C SER A 294 10.79 -7.17 -12.74
N GLY A 295 11.70 -7.51 -13.65
CA GLY A 295 11.43 -8.35 -14.82
C GLY A 295 10.62 -7.64 -15.91
N GLU A 296 10.47 -8.25 -17.08
CA GLU A 296 9.79 -7.65 -18.24
C GLU A 296 8.26 -7.53 -18.08
N PRO A 297 7.58 -6.66 -18.85
CA PRO A 297 6.13 -6.68 -18.96
C PRO A 297 5.61 -8.09 -19.29
N GLY A 298 4.58 -8.55 -18.56
CA GLY A 298 4.07 -9.92 -18.69
C GLY A 298 4.85 -10.98 -17.94
N ALA A 299 5.99 -10.64 -17.32
CA ALA A 299 6.79 -11.50 -16.45
C ALA A 299 7.21 -10.80 -15.15
N ARG A 300 6.43 -9.79 -14.70
CA ARG A 300 6.78 -8.99 -13.52
C ARG A 300 6.90 -9.84 -12.27
N ARG A 301 7.87 -9.49 -11.44
CA ARG A 301 8.19 -10.09 -10.14
C ARG A 301 8.25 -8.98 -9.10
N TYR A 302 8.15 -9.34 -7.83
CA TYR A 302 8.28 -8.39 -6.72
C TYR A 302 9.50 -8.70 -5.85
N SER A 303 10.05 -7.66 -5.26
CA SER A 303 11.07 -7.71 -4.22
C SER A 303 10.64 -6.83 -3.05
N ILE A 304 11.08 -7.17 -1.84
CA ILE A 304 10.85 -6.35 -0.64
C ILE A 304 12.21 -6.11 0.01
N TYR A 305 12.48 -4.84 0.29
CA TYR A 305 13.62 -4.39 1.07
C TYR A 305 13.12 -3.74 2.34
N TYR A 306 13.92 -3.69 3.40
CA TYR A 306 13.53 -2.97 4.61
C TYR A 306 14.65 -2.14 5.20
N LYS A 307 14.26 -1.04 5.83
CA LYS A 307 15.10 -0.28 6.77
C LYS A 307 14.73 -0.68 8.19
N GLN A 308 15.73 -1.06 8.98
CA GLN A 308 15.55 -1.54 10.34
C GLN A 308 15.53 -0.35 11.30
N HIS A 309 14.51 -0.24 12.16
CA HIS A 309 14.59 0.69 13.30
C HIS A 309 15.83 0.36 14.14
N ALA A 310 16.59 1.38 14.53
CA ALA A 310 17.80 1.24 15.33
C ALA A 310 17.52 0.62 16.70
#